data_AF-A0A0F9LZ53-F1
#
_entry.id   AF-A0A0F9LZ53-F1
#
_cell.length_a   1.000
_cell.length_b   1.000
_cell.length_c   1.000
_cell.angle_alpha   90.00
_cell.angle_beta   90.00
_cell.angle_gamma   90.00
#
_symmetry.space_group_name_H-M   'P 1'
#
loop_
_entity.id
_entity.type
_entity.pdbx_description
1 polymer ?
#
loop_
_entity_poly.entity_id
_entity_poly.type
_entity_poly.pdbx_seq_one_letter_code
_entity_poly.pdbx_strand_id
1 'polypeptide(L)'
;MALTYSPQLLSGSTNGRPIEVATIATPGTTIHTVQSTGTDAREEVHLFAANRSTASMPLTIELGGTATTDQILTFIGAQTGFDRVIPGIRFTATTSIVRAFTTGTATDSLSLDGWVDRAT
;
A
#
# COMPACT_ATOMS: atom_id res chain seq x y z
N MET A 1 4.29 -23.27 -19.05
CA MET A 1 3.11 -22.40 -19.24
C MET A 1 3.53 -21.00 -18.78
N ALA A 2 3.32 -19.96 -19.57
CA ALA A 2 3.67 -18.60 -19.14
C ALA A 2 2.60 -18.09 -18.15
N LEU A 3 3.03 -17.49 -17.04
CA LEU A 3 2.10 -16.83 -16.11
C LEU A 3 1.57 -15.56 -16.76
N THR A 4 0.26 -15.34 -16.70
CA THR A 4 -0.34 -14.08 -17.18
C THR A 4 -0.54 -13.17 -15.98
N TYR A 5 0.03 -11.98 -16.04
CA TYR A 5 -0.21 -10.95 -15.03
C TYR A 5 -1.37 -10.07 -15.46
N SER A 6 -2.36 -9.92 -14.58
CA SER A 6 -3.49 -9.02 -14.79
C SER A 6 -3.57 -7.99 -13.66
N PRO A 7 -3.80 -6.70 -13.98
CA PRO A 7 -3.97 -5.68 -12.97
C PRO A 7 -5.30 -5.88 -12.24
N GLN A 8 -5.26 -5.81 -10.92
CA GLN A 8 -6.39 -5.93 -10.00
C GLN A 8 -6.40 -4.76 -9.03
N LEU A 9 -7.58 -4.45 -8.49
CA LEU A 9 -7.71 -3.43 -7.46
C LEU A 9 -7.02 -3.87 -6.16
N LEU A 10 -6.49 -2.89 -5.41
CA LEU A 10 -6.06 -3.10 -4.04
C LEU A 10 -7.24 -3.62 -3.21
N SER A 11 -7.06 -4.74 -2.52
CA SER A 11 -8.16 -5.37 -1.76
C SER A 11 -8.69 -4.53 -0.59
N GLY A 12 -7.94 -3.53 -0.10
CA GLY A 12 -8.44 -2.56 0.88
C GLY A 12 -9.28 -1.45 0.27
N SER A 13 -9.32 -1.35 -1.07
CA SER A 13 -10.09 -0.34 -1.79
C SER A 13 -11.57 -0.72 -1.87
N THR A 14 -12.43 0.29 -1.72
CA THR A 14 -13.87 0.15 -1.98
C THR A 14 -14.17 0.57 -3.42
N ASN A 15 -14.36 -0.39 -4.32
CA ASN A 15 -14.71 -0.15 -5.73
C ASN A 15 -13.72 0.77 -6.47
N GLY A 16 -12.42 0.65 -6.18
CA GLY A 16 -11.37 1.46 -6.83
C GLY A 16 -11.25 2.88 -6.28
N ARG A 17 -11.83 3.17 -5.11
CA ARG A 17 -11.62 4.44 -4.41
C ARG A 17 -10.28 4.42 -3.66
N PRO A 18 -9.62 5.59 -3.51
CA PRO A 18 -8.45 5.73 -2.65
C PRO A 18 -8.74 5.31 -1.20
N ILE A 19 -7.73 4.76 -0.55
CA ILE A 19 -7.77 4.28 0.83
C ILE A 19 -7.15 5.36 1.72
N GLU A 20 -7.91 5.90 2.65
CA GLU A 20 -7.41 6.86 3.64
C GLU A 20 -6.46 6.17 4.63
N VAL A 21 -5.32 6.81 4.92
CA VAL A 21 -4.41 6.37 6.00
C VAL A 21 -4.91 6.93 7.32
N ALA A 22 -5.80 6.21 7.99
CA ALA A 22 -6.43 6.67 9.22
C ALA A 22 -5.61 6.41 10.50
N THR A 23 -4.61 5.52 10.42
CA THR A 23 -3.81 5.07 11.58
C THR A 23 -2.55 5.90 11.79
N ILE A 24 -2.24 6.22 13.05
CA ILE A 24 -1.06 7.02 13.45
C ILE A 24 0.09 6.19 14.04
N ALA A 25 -0.05 4.86 14.06
CA ALA A 25 0.90 3.93 14.65
C ALA A 25 0.76 2.54 14.00
N THR A 26 1.70 1.66 14.30
CA THR A 26 1.65 0.25 13.92
C THR A 26 0.68 -0.55 14.80
N PRO A 27 -0.04 -1.56 14.27
CA PRO A 27 -0.20 -1.90 12.85
C PRO A 27 -0.98 -0.83 12.08
N GLY A 28 -0.57 -0.58 10.85
CA GLY A 28 -1.22 0.43 10.00
C GLY A 28 -2.57 0.02 9.42
N THR A 29 -3.18 0.96 8.71
CA THR A 29 -4.38 0.77 7.90
C THR A 29 -4.11 -0.25 6.82
N THR A 30 -5.00 -1.23 6.64
CA THR A 30 -4.82 -2.27 5.62
C THR A 30 -5.04 -1.70 4.23
N ILE A 31 -4.01 -1.77 3.39
CA ILE A 31 -4.04 -1.31 2.00
C ILE A 31 -4.33 -2.47 1.05
N HIS A 32 -3.65 -3.60 1.28
CA HIS A 32 -3.88 -4.81 0.51
C HIS A 32 -3.57 -6.06 1.34
N THR A 33 -4.37 -7.09 1.16
CA THR A 33 -4.11 -8.45 1.65
C THR A 33 -3.86 -9.31 0.43
N VAL A 34 -2.71 -9.98 0.38
CA VAL A 34 -2.38 -10.85 -0.75
C VAL A 34 -3.44 -11.94 -0.89
N GLN A 35 -3.98 -12.10 -2.10
CA GLN A 35 -5.09 -13.05 -2.35
C GLN A 35 -4.69 -14.20 -3.26
N SER A 36 -3.57 -14.09 -3.98
CA SER A 36 -3.03 -15.15 -4.82
C SER A 36 -2.79 -16.41 -3.99
N THR A 37 -3.24 -17.57 -4.47
CA THR A 37 -3.11 -18.88 -3.79
C THR A 37 -2.26 -19.85 -4.61
N GLY A 38 -1.56 -20.77 -3.94
CA GLY A 38 -0.71 -21.78 -4.59
C GLY A 38 0.78 -21.43 -4.65
N THR A 39 1.59 -22.33 -5.23
CA THR A 39 3.06 -22.21 -5.30
C THR A 39 3.57 -21.13 -6.25
N ASP A 40 2.74 -20.76 -7.23
CA ASP A 40 3.03 -19.73 -8.25
C ASP A 40 2.28 -18.41 -7.98
N ALA A 41 1.66 -18.30 -6.80
CA ALA A 41 1.03 -17.08 -6.31
C ALA A 41 2.07 -15.96 -6.26
N ARG A 42 1.97 -14.99 -7.19
CA ARG A 42 2.81 -13.81 -7.25
C ARG A 42 1.91 -12.61 -7.44
N GLU A 43 2.06 -11.65 -6.55
CA GLU A 43 1.41 -10.35 -6.65
C GLU A 43 2.48 -9.27 -6.60
N GLU A 44 2.46 -8.38 -7.59
CA GLU A 44 3.31 -7.19 -7.60
C GLU A 44 2.45 -5.97 -7.26
N VAL A 45 2.73 -5.35 -6.13
CA VAL A 45 1.93 -4.24 -5.61
C VAL A 45 2.58 -2.91 -6.00
N HIS A 46 1.79 -2.03 -6.62
CA HIS A 46 2.17 -0.68 -7.00
C HIS A 46 1.35 0.31 -6.16
N LEU A 47 2.01 1.20 -5.43
CA LEU A 47 1.35 2.17 -4.55
C LEU A 47 1.77 3.59 -4.86
N PHE A 48 0.77 4.46 -4.81
CA PHE A 48 0.90 5.89 -4.89
C PHE A 48 0.21 6.52 -3.69
N ALA A 49 0.68 7.68 -3.25
CA ALA A 49 0.09 8.42 -2.14
C ALA A 49 -0.15 9.87 -2.54
N ALA A 50 -1.31 10.39 -2.15
CA ALA A 50 -1.65 11.80 -2.24
C ALA A 50 -1.70 12.39 -0.84
N ASN A 51 -1.31 13.66 -0.73
CA ASN A 51 -1.32 14.42 0.51
C ASN A 51 -2.12 15.71 0.34
N ARG A 52 -3.20 15.82 1.11
CA ARG A 52 -4.14 16.96 1.13
C ARG A 52 -3.83 17.95 2.24
N SER A 53 -2.88 17.62 3.12
CA SER A 53 -2.39 18.51 4.16
C SER A 53 -1.59 19.67 3.57
N THR A 54 -1.56 20.78 4.31
CA THR A 54 -0.71 21.94 4.04
C THR A 54 0.74 21.70 4.45
N ALA A 55 1.04 20.57 5.11
CA ALA A 55 2.38 20.16 5.51
C ALA A 55 2.82 18.86 4.81
N SER A 56 4.14 18.71 4.65
CA SER A 56 4.73 17.42 4.28
C SER A 56 4.46 16.41 5.39
N MET A 57 3.96 15.23 5.03
CA MET A 57 3.52 14.21 6.00
C MET A 57 4.39 12.95 5.87
N PRO A 58 4.88 12.39 7.00
CA PRO A 58 5.56 11.11 6.98
C PRO A 58 4.55 10.00 6.65
N LEU A 59 4.95 9.05 5.82
CA LEU A 59 4.19 7.86 5.48
C LEU A 59 5.09 6.65 5.71
N THR A 60 4.59 5.70 6.47
CA THR A 60 5.25 4.41 6.71
C THR A 60 4.40 3.31 6.10
N ILE A 61 5.00 2.50 5.23
CA ILE A 61 4.39 1.29 4.67
C ILE A 61 4.96 0.08 5.40
N GLU A 62 4.10 -0.84 5.82
CA GLU A 62 4.50 -2.11 6.43
C GLU A 62 4.22 -3.26 5.45
N LEU A 63 5.20 -4.14 5.26
CA LEU A 63 5.17 -5.21 4.27
C LEU A 63 5.15 -6.58 4.94
N GLY A 64 3.98 -7.21 5.02
CA GLY A 64 3.80 -8.54 5.59
C GLY A 64 3.75 -8.55 7.13
N GLY A 65 4.79 -8.03 7.77
CA GLY A 65 4.91 -7.90 9.23
C GLY A 65 4.76 -6.46 9.74
N THR A 66 5.11 -6.25 11.00
CA THR A 66 5.07 -4.94 11.69
C THR A 66 6.38 -4.61 12.39
N ALA A 67 7.45 -5.40 12.14
CA ALA A 67 8.76 -5.09 12.69
C ALA A 67 9.36 -3.90 11.94
N THR A 68 10.34 -3.21 12.53
CA THR A 68 11.04 -2.10 11.87
C THR A 68 11.72 -2.52 10.56
N THR A 69 12.10 -3.80 10.44
CA THR A 69 12.64 -4.38 9.20
C THR A 69 11.63 -4.46 8.06
N ASP A 70 10.34 -4.44 8.39
CA ASP A 70 9.24 -4.55 7.42
C ASP A 70 8.70 -3.18 6.99
N GLN A 71 9.30 -2.09 7.52
CA GLN A 71 8.83 -0.72 7.37
C GLN A 71 9.61 0.04 6.30
N ILE A 72 8.89 0.70 5.39
CA ILE A 72 9.43 1.65 4.42
C ILE A 72 8.91 3.04 4.78
N LEU A 73 9.84 3.97 5.03
CA LEU A 73 9.50 5.33 5.42
C LEU A 73 9.73 6.29 4.25
N THR A 74 8.79 7.19 4.02
CA THR A 74 8.91 8.28 3.06
C THR A 74 8.18 9.52 3.56
N PHE A 75 8.42 10.66 2.90
CA PHE A 75 7.62 11.87 3.08
C PHE A 75 6.82 12.13 1.81
N ILE A 76 5.54 12.47 1.96
CA ILE A 76 4.71 12.94 0.86
C ILE A 76 4.58 14.45 0.99
N GLY A 77 5.05 15.19 -0.01
CA GLY A 77 5.04 16.65 -0.01
C GLY A 77 3.63 17.23 0.21
N ALA A 78 3.55 18.43 0.78
CA ALA A 78 2.27 19.11 1.02
C ALA A 78 1.49 19.31 -0.29
N GLN A 79 0.16 19.16 -0.23
CA GLN A 79 -0.75 19.41 -1.37
C GLN A 79 -0.34 18.69 -2.67
N THR A 80 0.19 17.48 -2.56
CA THR A 80 0.62 16.66 -3.70
C THR A 80 -0.47 15.68 -4.12
N GLY A 81 -0.60 15.47 -5.44
CA GLY A 81 -1.38 14.36 -5.99
C GLY A 81 -0.70 13.01 -5.74
N PHE A 82 -1.13 11.97 -6.46
CA PHE A 82 -0.58 10.62 -6.32
C PHE A 82 0.88 10.53 -6.76
N ASP A 83 1.80 10.66 -5.80
CA ASP A 83 3.22 10.42 -5.98
C ASP A 83 3.56 8.95 -5.73
N ARG A 84 4.54 8.41 -6.46
CA ARG A 84 4.85 6.98 -6.44
C ARG A 84 5.62 6.61 -5.17
N VAL A 85 5.02 5.76 -4.34
CA VAL A 85 5.61 5.30 -3.07
C VAL A 85 6.25 3.93 -3.22
N ILE A 86 5.55 2.99 -3.85
CA ILE A 86 6.07 1.65 -4.15
C ILE A 86 6.00 1.46 -5.67
N PRO A 87 7.15 1.37 -6.37
CA PRO A 87 7.19 1.22 -7.81
C PRO A 87 6.81 -0.19 -8.29
N GLY A 88 6.78 -1.16 -7.38
CA GLY A 88 6.51 -2.57 -7.62
C GLY A 88 7.23 -3.41 -6.57
N ILE A 89 6.47 -4.11 -5.71
CA ILE A 89 7.03 -5.07 -4.75
C ILE A 89 6.29 -6.39 -4.82
N ARG A 90 7.05 -7.49 -4.85
CA ARG A 90 6.50 -8.82 -5.05
C ARG A 90 6.26 -9.55 -3.75
N PHE A 91 5.06 -10.10 -3.61
CA PHE A 91 4.70 -11.03 -2.56
C PHE A 91 4.47 -12.42 -3.14
N THR A 92 4.91 -13.44 -2.40
CA THR A 92 4.74 -14.85 -2.77
C THR A 92 3.94 -15.64 -1.73
N ALA A 93 3.67 -15.03 -0.56
CA ALA A 93 2.97 -15.67 0.54
C ALA A 93 1.58 -15.05 0.71
N THR A 94 0.57 -15.89 0.79
CA THR A 94 -0.85 -15.49 0.91
C THR A 94 -1.19 -14.78 2.22
N THR A 95 -0.28 -14.80 3.20
CA THR A 95 -0.46 -14.17 4.51
C THR A 95 0.14 -12.77 4.59
N SER A 96 0.82 -12.31 3.55
CA SER A 96 1.41 -10.97 3.54
C SER A 96 0.32 -9.91 3.41
N ILE A 97 0.34 -8.93 4.30
CA ILE A 97 -0.55 -7.77 4.30
C ILE A 97 0.30 -6.53 4.11
N VAL A 98 -0.08 -5.67 3.18
CA VAL A 98 0.47 -4.33 3.03
C VAL A 98 -0.37 -3.38 3.86
N ARG A 99 0.28 -2.67 4.78
CA ARG A 99 -0.35 -1.67 5.65
C ARG A 99 0.32 -0.32 5.51
N ALA A 100 -0.37 0.74 5.90
CA ALA A 100 0.21 2.07 5.94
C ALA A 100 -0.23 2.82 7.20
N PHE A 101 0.68 3.58 7.79
CA PHE A 101 0.37 4.54 8.85
C PHE A 101 1.19 5.81 8.66
N THR A 102 0.76 6.89 9.29
CA THR A 102 1.53 8.14 9.38
C THR A 102 1.91 8.39 10.83
N THR A 103 2.85 9.29 11.09
CA THR A 103 3.11 9.79 12.44
C THR A 103 2.64 11.23 12.53
N GLY A 104 1.86 11.56 13.56
CA GLY A 104 1.21 12.87 13.70
C GLY A 104 -0.30 12.77 13.45
N THR A 105 -0.84 13.65 12.61
CA THR A 105 -2.28 13.70 12.30
C THR A 105 -2.58 12.87 11.06
N ALA A 106 -3.41 11.83 11.21
CA ALA A 106 -3.81 10.95 10.11
C ALA A 106 -5.05 11.43 9.34
N THR A 107 -5.94 12.16 10.01
CA THR A 107 -7.30 12.38 9.52
C THR A 107 -7.32 13.19 8.23
N ASP A 108 -7.98 12.64 7.20
CA ASP A 108 -8.27 13.26 5.90
C ASP A 108 -7.05 13.78 5.12
N SER A 109 -5.83 13.41 5.55
CA SER A 109 -4.60 14.03 5.06
C SER A 109 -3.90 13.19 4.00
N LEU A 110 -3.79 11.88 4.22
CA LEU A 110 -3.10 10.95 3.31
C LEU A 110 -4.06 9.92 2.75
N SER A 111 -3.97 9.68 1.45
CA SER A 111 -4.70 8.61 0.78
C SER A 111 -3.79 7.84 -0.17
N LEU A 112 -3.93 6.52 -0.19
CA LEU A 112 -3.21 5.64 -1.10
C LEU A 112 -4.13 5.10 -2.19
N ASP A 113 -3.57 4.92 -3.36
CA ASP A 113 -4.22 4.22 -4.47
C ASP A 113 -3.17 3.47 -5.31
N GLY A 114 -3.62 2.62 -6.22
CA GLY A 114 -2.76 1.85 -7.09
C GLY A 114 -3.42 0.56 -7.55
N TRP A 115 -2.59 -0.42 -7.89
CA TRP A 115 -3.05 -1.72 -8.39
C TRP A 115 -2.08 -2.83 -7.99
N VAL A 116 -2.53 -4.06 -8.22
CA VAL A 116 -1.74 -5.26 -8.05
C VAL A 116 -1.71 -6.02 -9.36
N ASP A 117 -0.53 -6.31 -9.88
CA ASP A 117 -0.37 -7.25 -10.98
C ASP A 117 -0.32 -8.66 -10.41
N ARG A 118 -1.43 -9.40 -10.62
CA ARG A 118 -1.60 -10.75 -10.10
C ARG A 118 -1.36 -11.78 -11.19
N ALA A 119 -0.48 -12.74 -10.91
CA ALA A 119 -0.32 -13.92 -11.75
C ALA A 119 -1.52 -14.88 -11.59
N THR A 120 -2.05 -15.32 -12.72
CA THR A 120 -3.06 -16.40 -12.83
C THR A 120 -2.60 -17.47 -13.80
#